data_AF-E0STB7-F1
#
_entry.id   AF-E0STB7-F1
#
_cell.length_a   1.000
_cell.length_b   1.000
_cell.length_c   1.000
_cell.angle_alpha   90.00
_cell.angle_beta   90.00
_cell.angle_gamma   90.00
#
_symmetry.space_group_name_H-M   'P 1'
#
loop_
_entity.id
_entity.type
_entity.pdbx_description
1 polymer ?
#
loop_
_entity_poly.entity_id
_entity_poly.type
_entity_poly.pdbx_seq_one_letter_code
_entity_poly.pdbx_strand_id
1 'polypeptide(L)'
;MLRDVVLYLVSLFPRGAGRTRIMKLLFLVDAEARKRLGYTVTGVNWRRWFYGPFSRDVLEVLDELVWEGRLAVDSGPEVRYIALDEPPKLPHEIKEIVDEVVNNYGFTPLRELLKRVYDEYGVEKIGLGEKIEFDWDKEIIELVELVNSDEDAVVELIGRLYDEYRDALEVLPRNILALYSIAVSHLSSHNPEKAKDLTQRFVELLKELSKYVNKNTKASSIPPVLRHRMKAIYEELIDIAARAVEG
;
A
#
# COMPACT_ATOMS: atom_id res chain seq x y z
N MET A 1 18.82 2.76 -1.77
CA MET A 1 17.55 2.90 -1.02
C MET A 1 17.35 1.78 0.00
N LEU A 2 17.11 0.51 -0.39
CA LEU A 2 16.95 -0.61 0.58
C LEU A 2 18.01 -0.59 1.69
N ARG A 3 19.28 -0.54 1.30
CA ARG A 3 20.41 -0.48 2.21
C ARG A 3 20.35 0.65 3.22
N ASP A 4 19.98 1.84 2.76
CA ASP A 4 19.89 3.03 3.62
C ASP A 4 18.72 2.90 4.60
N VAL A 5 17.58 2.40 4.12
CA VAL A 5 16.40 2.12 4.95
C VAL A 5 16.70 1.03 5.99
N VAL A 6 17.40 -0.04 5.63
CA VAL A 6 17.81 -1.11 6.57
C VAL A 6 18.69 -0.53 7.68
N LEU A 7 19.75 0.20 7.31
CA LEU A 7 20.67 0.75 8.31
C LEU A 7 19.99 1.79 9.19
N TYR A 8 19.21 2.69 8.60
CA TYR A 8 18.42 3.68 9.35
C TYR A 8 17.47 2.98 10.33
N LEU A 9 16.70 1.99 9.87
CA LEU A 9 15.75 1.24 10.71
C LEU A 9 16.47 0.54 11.87
N VAL A 10 17.60 -0.14 11.63
CA VAL A 10 18.35 -0.82 12.69
C VAL A 10 18.92 0.17 13.71
N SER A 11 19.32 1.38 13.26
CA SER A 11 19.84 2.43 14.15
C SER A 11 18.82 2.92 15.19
N LEU A 12 17.52 2.74 14.92
CA LEU A 12 16.45 3.10 15.85
C LEU A 12 16.31 2.11 17.02
N PHE A 13 17.08 1.02 17.04
CA PHE A 13 17.08 0.01 18.10
C PHE A 13 18.41 0.05 18.89
N PRO A 14 18.44 0.67 20.09
CA PRO A 14 19.67 0.80 20.87
C PRO A 14 20.36 -0.52 21.24
N ARG A 15 19.61 -1.62 21.32
CA ARG A 15 20.12 -2.97 21.60
C ARG A 15 20.12 -3.87 20.36
N GLY A 16 20.03 -3.27 19.19
CA GLY A 16 19.83 -3.95 17.94
C GLY A 16 18.46 -4.61 17.80
N ALA A 17 18.20 -5.12 16.60
CA ALA A 17 16.97 -5.81 16.25
C ALA A 17 17.25 -7.21 15.72
N GLY A 18 16.38 -8.15 16.05
CA GLY A 18 16.46 -9.50 15.52
C GLY A 18 16.05 -9.54 14.04
N ARG A 19 16.65 -10.47 13.28
CA ARG A 19 16.41 -10.67 11.84
C ARG A 19 14.92 -10.69 11.46
N THR A 20 14.12 -11.46 12.19
CA THR A 20 12.68 -11.58 11.92
C THR A 20 11.97 -10.25 12.09
N ARG A 21 12.29 -9.50 13.15
CA ARG A 21 11.70 -8.17 13.40
C ARG A 21 12.06 -7.20 12.28
N ILE A 22 13.33 -7.13 11.90
CA ILE A 22 13.80 -6.28 10.78
C ILE A 22 13.00 -6.60 9.51
N MET A 23 12.86 -7.89 9.18
CA MET A 23 12.10 -8.33 8.01
C MET A 23 10.63 -7.86 8.04
N LYS A 24 9.96 -7.92 9.20
CA LYS A 24 8.57 -7.49 9.33
C LYS A 24 8.41 -5.99 9.28
N LEU A 25 9.28 -5.26 9.95
CA LEU A 25 9.22 -3.80 9.95
C LEU A 25 9.52 -3.25 8.55
N LEU A 26 10.46 -3.83 7.80
CA LEU A 26 10.70 -3.44 6.41
C LEU A 26 9.51 -3.74 5.49
N PHE A 27 8.83 -4.87 5.69
CA PHE A 27 7.59 -5.14 4.97
C PHE A 27 6.51 -4.09 5.27
N LEU A 28 6.34 -3.72 6.55
CA LEU A 28 5.41 -2.66 6.97
C LEU A 28 5.82 -1.28 6.42
N VAL A 29 7.12 -0.99 6.36
CA VAL A 29 7.62 0.24 5.71
C VAL A 29 7.26 0.27 4.23
N ASP A 30 7.43 -0.83 3.51
CA ASP A 30 7.03 -0.89 2.10
C ASP A 30 5.51 -0.86 1.91
N ALA A 31 4.76 -1.48 2.81
CA ALA A 31 3.31 -1.41 2.82
C ALA A 31 2.84 0.03 3.02
N GLU A 32 3.36 0.71 4.02
CA GLU A 32 3.01 2.09 4.35
C GLU A 32 3.51 3.08 3.29
N ALA A 33 4.71 2.86 2.75
CA ALA A 33 5.21 3.64 1.63
C ALA A 33 4.37 3.43 0.37
N ARG A 34 3.97 2.19 0.09
CA ARG A 34 3.07 1.92 -1.04
C ARG A 34 1.72 2.59 -0.82
N LYS A 35 1.20 2.58 0.42
CA LYS A 35 0.00 3.33 0.84
C LYS A 35 0.13 4.83 0.57
N ARG A 36 1.19 5.49 1.07
CA ARG A 36 1.30 6.97 1.04
C ARG A 36 1.91 7.55 -0.23
N LEU A 37 2.81 6.81 -0.87
CA LEU A 37 3.63 7.29 -1.98
C LEU A 37 3.28 6.60 -3.31
N GLY A 38 2.44 5.57 -3.28
CA GLY A 38 2.11 4.76 -4.46
C GLY A 38 3.25 3.84 -4.92
N TYR A 39 4.36 3.71 -4.18
CA TYR A 39 5.44 2.76 -4.49
C TYR A 39 6.13 2.21 -3.23
N THR A 40 6.77 1.04 -3.35
CA THR A 40 7.58 0.48 -2.28
C THR A 40 8.95 1.17 -2.24
N VAL A 41 9.39 1.63 -1.08
CA VAL A 41 10.65 2.39 -0.93
C VAL A 41 11.88 1.49 -0.99
N THR A 42 11.77 0.23 -0.58
CA THR A 42 12.90 -0.69 -0.64
C THR A 42 13.09 -1.32 -2.02
N GLY A 43 12.01 -1.42 -2.81
CA GLY A 43 12.01 -2.06 -4.13
C GLY A 43 12.19 -3.58 -4.12
N VAL A 44 12.13 -4.24 -2.95
CA VAL A 44 12.33 -5.68 -2.86
C VAL A 44 11.09 -6.47 -3.26
N ASN A 45 11.31 -7.74 -3.62
CA ASN A 45 10.23 -8.68 -3.86
C ASN A 45 9.86 -9.43 -2.58
N TRP A 46 8.75 -9.05 -1.97
CA TRP A 46 8.18 -9.77 -0.84
C TRP A 46 7.57 -11.08 -1.29
N ARG A 47 7.88 -12.15 -0.56
CA ARG A 47 7.30 -13.49 -0.74
C ARG A 47 6.73 -14.00 0.57
N ARG A 48 5.69 -14.81 0.46
CA ARG A 48 5.18 -15.58 1.58
C ARG A 48 6.20 -16.65 1.98
N TRP A 49 6.62 -16.67 3.24
CA TRP A 49 7.47 -17.72 3.80
C TRP A 49 6.96 -18.19 5.16
N PHE A 50 7.51 -19.24 5.77
CA PHE A 50 6.96 -19.87 7.00
C PHE A 50 6.56 -18.88 8.11
N TYR A 51 7.30 -17.78 8.29
CA TYR A 51 7.06 -16.78 9.33
C TYR A 51 6.53 -15.44 8.81
N GLY A 52 5.87 -15.42 7.65
CA GLY A 52 5.25 -14.22 7.07
C GLY A 52 5.99 -13.73 5.81
N PRO A 53 5.89 -12.42 5.49
CA PRO A 53 6.63 -11.81 4.40
C PRO A 53 8.15 -11.96 4.54
N PHE A 54 8.82 -12.26 3.45
CA PHE A 54 10.24 -12.53 3.40
C PHE A 54 10.83 -12.00 2.10
N SER A 55 12.03 -11.44 2.18
CA SER A 55 12.86 -11.08 1.03
C SER A 55 14.28 -11.58 1.24
N ARG A 56 14.90 -12.12 0.18
CA ARG A 56 16.31 -12.53 0.21
C ARG A 56 17.24 -11.31 0.16
N ASP A 57 16.87 -10.30 -0.62
CA ASP A 57 17.60 -9.05 -0.80
C ASP A 57 17.88 -8.36 0.55
N VAL A 58 16.93 -8.44 1.49
CA VAL A 58 17.09 -7.91 2.86
C VAL A 58 18.22 -8.64 3.60
N LEU A 59 18.36 -9.95 3.42
CA LEU A 59 19.44 -10.71 4.07
C LEU A 59 20.79 -10.39 3.46
N GLU A 60 20.84 -10.31 2.14
CA GLU A 60 22.06 -9.95 1.41
C GLU A 60 22.57 -8.57 1.87
N VAL A 61 21.67 -7.59 2.01
CA VAL A 61 22.02 -6.27 2.55
C VAL A 61 22.46 -6.32 4.01
N LEU A 62 21.84 -7.14 4.86
CA LEU A 62 22.30 -7.29 6.24
C LEU A 62 23.71 -7.89 6.29
N ASP A 63 23.99 -8.91 5.49
CA ASP A 63 25.30 -9.56 5.41
C ASP A 63 26.37 -8.60 4.86
N GLU A 64 26.05 -7.81 3.83
CA GLU A 64 26.91 -6.76 3.30
C GLU A 64 27.24 -5.69 4.36
N LEU A 65 26.22 -5.17 5.06
CA LEU A 65 26.43 -4.15 6.08
C LEU A 65 27.26 -4.67 7.27
N VAL A 66 27.16 -5.96 7.60
CA VAL A 66 28.04 -6.61 8.58
C VAL A 66 29.46 -6.74 8.06
N TRP A 67 29.62 -7.21 6.82
CA TRP A 67 30.95 -7.37 6.19
C TRP A 67 31.72 -6.04 6.11
N GLU A 68 31.00 -4.95 5.89
CA GLU A 68 31.58 -3.60 5.84
C GLU A 68 31.79 -2.95 7.21
N GLY A 69 31.41 -3.63 8.31
CA GLY A 69 31.57 -3.09 9.66
C GLY A 69 30.58 -1.99 10.04
N ARG A 70 29.48 -1.84 9.28
CA ARG A 70 28.41 -0.87 9.57
C ARG A 70 27.37 -1.42 10.55
N LEU A 71 27.23 -2.74 10.58
CA LEU A 71 26.46 -3.48 11.57
C LEU A 71 27.36 -4.46 12.33
N ALA A 72 27.14 -4.57 13.64
CA ALA A 72 27.61 -5.71 14.43
C ALA A 72 26.53 -6.78 14.54
N VAL A 73 26.95 -8.02 14.70
CA VAL A 73 26.07 -9.15 15.04
C VAL A 73 26.34 -9.57 16.48
N ASP A 74 25.32 -9.46 17.32
CA ASP A 74 25.31 -10.08 18.64
C ASP A 74 24.75 -11.50 18.51
N SER A 75 25.62 -12.49 18.68
CA SER A 75 25.32 -13.93 18.59
C SER A 75 24.78 -14.51 19.90
N GLY A 76 24.18 -13.69 20.76
CA GLY A 76 23.46 -14.13 21.95
C GLY A 76 22.29 -15.09 21.64
N PRO A 77 21.46 -15.43 22.64
CA PRO A 77 20.35 -16.38 22.49
C PRO A 77 19.39 -16.01 21.34
N GLU A 78 19.30 -14.73 21.02
CA GLU A 78 18.64 -14.20 19.83
C GLU A 78 19.66 -13.41 19.02
N VAL A 79 19.91 -13.81 17.77
CA VAL A 79 20.80 -13.06 16.87
C VAL A 79 20.24 -11.66 16.64
N ARG A 80 21.03 -10.63 16.96
CA ARG A 80 20.66 -9.21 16.80
C ARG A 80 21.67 -8.48 15.94
N TYR A 81 21.16 -7.58 15.11
CA TYR A 81 21.96 -6.65 14.33
C TYR A 81 21.96 -5.29 15.03
N ILE A 82 23.14 -4.74 15.27
CA ILE A 82 23.35 -3.48 15.98
C ILE A 82 24.02 -2.51 15.02
N ALA A 83 23.47 -1.31 14.86
CA ALA A 83 24.10 -0.27 14.05
C ALA A 83 25.36 0.26 14.75
N LEU A 84 26.47 0.32 14.00
CA LEU A 84 27.75 0.88 14.46
C LEU A 84 28.01 2.28 13.91
N ASP A 85 27.35 2.63 12.81
CA ASP A 85 27.48 3.90 12.12
C ASP A 85 26.31 4.85 12.42
N GLU A 86 26.55 6.15 12.17
CA GLU A 86 25.44 7.10 12.06
C GLU A 86 24.49 6.70 10.93
N PRO A 87 23.17 6.83 11.16
CA PRO A 87 22.19 6.49 10.15
C PRO A 87 22.33 7.39 8.91
N PRO A 88 22.11 6.84 7.71
CA PRO A 88 22.13 7.62 6.49
C PRO A 88 20.96 8.63 6.49
N LYS A 89 21.14 9.74 5.76
CA LYS A 89 20.05 10.71 5.55
C LYS A 89 19.04 10.14 4.56
N LEU A 90 17.85 9.79 5.06
CA LEU A 90 16.71 9.43 4.22
C LEU A 90 15.96 10.69 3.73
N PRO A 91 15.32 10.64 2.54
CA PRO A 91 14.31 11.63 2.16
C PRO A 91 13.25 11.77 3.25
N HIS A 92 12.73 12.99 3.46
CA HIS A 92 11.86 13.31 4.58
C HIS A 92 10.63 12.39 4.68
N GLU A 93 9.92 12.20 3.57
CA GLU A 93 8.72 11.34 3.50
C GLU A 93 9.03 9.88 3.87
N ILE A 94 10.15 9.34 3.37
CA ILE A 94 10.59 7.96 3.68
C ILE A 94 10.97 7.85 5.15
N LYS A 95 11.69 8.85 5.68
CA LYS A 95 12.08 8.89 7.09
C LYS A 95 10.85 8.86 7.99
N GLU A 96 9.83 9.67 7.69
CA GLU A 96 8.59 9.72 8.45
C GLU A 96 7.88 8.36 8.47
N ILE A 97 7.78 7.69 7.33
CA ILE A 97 7.20 6.35 7.24
C ILE A 97 7.98 5.36 8.12
N VAL A 98 9.32 5.35 8.03
CA VAL A 98 10.14 4.43 8.84
C VAL A 98 10.00 4.72 10.33
N ASP A 99 10.06 5.99 10.73
CA ASP A 99 9.92 6.41 12.12
C ASP A 99 8.54 6.01 12.66
N GLU A 100 7.47 6.23 11.91
CA GLU A 100 6.12 5.87 12.30
C GLU A 100 5.92 4.36 12.44
N VAL A 101 6.41 3.57 11.49
CA VAL A 101 6.37 2.11 11.59
C VAL A 101 7.14 1.62 12.82
N VAL A 102 8.30 2.21 13.13
CA VAL A 102 9.06 1.83 14.33
C VAL A 102 8.34 2.28 15.62
N ASN A 103 7.73 3.46 15.63
CA ASN A 103 6.95 3.94 16.77
C ASN A 103 5.73 3.04 17.04
N ASN A 104 5.03 2.62 16.01
CA ASN A 104 3.79 1.84 16.13
C ASN A 104 4.05 0.34 16.40
N TYR A 105 5.14 -0.21 15.84
CA TYR A 105 5.37 -1.67 15.81
C TYR A 105 6.73 -2.12 16.32
N GLY A 106 7.70 -1.21 16.43
CA GLY A 106 9.11 -1.52 16.69
C GLY A 106 9.32 -2.27 18.01
N PHE A 107 8.56 -1.95 19.04
CA PHE A 107 8.69 -2.54 20.39
C PHE A 107 7.56 -3.52 20.76
N THR A 108 6.62 -3.77 19.85
CA THR A 108 5.56 -4.77 20.01
C THR A 108 6.17 -6.17 20.15
N PRO A 109 5.67 -7.05 21.03
CA PRO A 109 6.13 -8.44 21.11
C PRO A 109 6.10 -9.13 19.74
N LEU A 110 7.13 -9.93 19.42
CA LEU A 110 7.28 -10.50 18.07
C LEU A 110 6.06 -11.32 17.63
N ARG A 111 5.43 -12.06 18.55
CA ARG A 111 4.22 -12.82 18.29
C ARG A 111 3.05 -11.93 17.84
N GLU A 112 2.87 -10.78 18.47
CA GLU A 112 1.82 -9.82 18.13
C GLU A 112 2.12 -9.10 16.82
N LEU A 113 3.39 -8.72 16.59
CA LEU A 113 3.84 -8.16 15.32
C LEU A 113 3.54 -9.12 14.15
N LEU A 114 3.86 -10.40 14.33
CA LEU A 114 3.54 -11.42 13.33
C LEU A 114 2.04 -11.50 13.09
N LYS A 115 1.22 -11.62 14.16
CA LYS A 115 -0.23 -11.68 14.04
C LYS A 115 -0.79 -10.50 13.24
N ARG A 116 -0.35 -9.27 13.53
CA ARG A 116 -0.78 -8.08 12.79
C ARG A 116 -0.43 -8.14 11.31
N VAL A 117 0.81 -8.52 10.97
CA VAL A 117 1.23 -8.66 9.56
C VAL A 117 0.41 -9.71 8.81
N TYR A 118 0.00 -10.78 9.48
CA TYR A 118 -0.89 -11.79 8.90
C TYR A 118 -2.30 -11.24 8.69
N ASP A 119 -2.90 -10.71 9.76
CA ASP A 119 -4.29 -10.25 9.76
C ASP A 119 -4.49 -9.08 8.78
N GLU A 120 -3.60 -8.08 8.79
CA GLU A 120 -3.75 -6.83 8.02
C GLU A 120 -3.50 -7.02 6.52
N TYR A 121 -2.56 -7.90 6.15
CA TYR A 121 -2.14 -8.08 4.76
C TYR A 121 -2.59 -9.43 4.16
N GLY A 122 -3.44 -10.18 4.87
CA GLY A 122 -4.00 -11.45 4.42
C GLY A 122 -2.94 -12.48 4.01
N VAL A 123 -1.76 -12.43 4.63
CA VAL A 123 -0.58 -13.16 4.17
C VAL A 123 -0.79 -14.67 4.23
N GLU A 124 -1.66 -15.19 5.10
CA GLU A 124 -1.99 -16.62 5.12
C GLU A 124 -2.72 -17.14 3.88
N LYS A 125 -3.36 -16.25 3.11
CA LYS A 125 -4.12 -16.62 1.91
C LYS A 125 -3.22 -16.82 0.68
N ILE A 126 -1.96 -16.40 0.78
CA ILE A 126 -0.96 -16.47 -0.27
C ILE A 126 -0.21 -17.82 -0.18
N GLY A 127 0.06 -18.47 -1.31
CA GLY A 127 0.80 -19.74 -1.34
C GLY A 127 2.23 -19.59 -0.83
N LEU A 128 2.78 -20.64 -0.19
CA LEU A 128 4.15 -20.61 0.30
C LEU A 128 5.16 -20.42 -0.86
N GLY A 129 6.02 -19.41 -0.77
CA GLY A 129 7.00 -19.04 -1.79
C GLY A 129 6.45 -18.08 -2.87
N GLU A 130 5.13 -17.84 -2.89
CA GLU A 130 4.51 -16.91 -3.82
C GLU A 130 4.81 -15.46 -3.45
N LYS A 131 4.76 -14.59 -4.47
CA LYS A 131 4.95 -13.16 -4.32
C LYS A 131 3.77 -12.57 -3.55
N ILE A 132 4.05 -11.69 -2.60
CA ILE A 132 3.04 -10.88 -1.95
C ILE A 132 2.81 -9.65 -2.81
N GLU A 133 1.61 -9.55 -3.36
CA GLU A 133 1.14 -8.34 -4.03
C GLU A 133 0.22 -7.60 -3.06
N PHE A 134 0.38 -6.28 -2.97
CA PHE A 134 -0.55 -5.43 -2.21
C PHE A 134 -1.86 -5.37 -3.02
N ASP A 135 -2.90 -6.05 -2.55
CA ASP A 135 -4.20 -6.16 -3.23
C ASP A 135 -5.07 -4.93 -2.94
N TRP A 136 -4.81 -3.85 -3.67
CA TRP A 136 -5.54 -2.59 -3.55
C TRP A 136 -7.01 -2.70 -3.90
N ASP A 137 -7.40 -3.68 -4.71
CA ASP A 137 -8.82 -3.86 -5.02
C ASP A 137 -9.56 -4.28 -3.77
N LYS A 138 -8.96 -5.19 -3.00
CA LYS A 138 -9.52 -5.61 -1.73
C LYS A 138 -9.57 -4.45 -0.73
N GLU A 139 -8.52 -3.66 -0.59
CA GLU A 139 -8.48 -2.51 0.32
C GLU A 139 -9.50 -1.42 -0.09
N ILE A 140 -9.59 -1.10 -1.37
CA ILE A 140 -10.58 -0.15 -1.90
C ILE A 140 -12.01 -0.62 -1.60
N ILE A 141 -12.28 -1.92 -1.78
CA ILE A 141 -13.60 -2.50 -1.47
C ILE A 141 -13.88 -2.49 0.03
N GLU A 142 -12.90 -2.79 0.88
CA GLU A 142 -13.04 -2.71 2.34
C GLU A 142 -13.30 -1.26 2.80
N LEU A 143 -12.63 -0.26 2.20
CA LEU A 143 -12.90 1.15 2.49
C LEU A 143 -14.34 1.55 2.14
N VAL A 144 -14.88 1.07 1.01
CA VAL A 144 -16.30 1.31 0.64
C VAL A 144 -17.28 0.78 1.68
N GLU A 145 -16.98 -0.35 2.31
CA GLU A 145 -17.81 -0.90 3.40
C GLU A 145 -17.79 0.01 4.63
N LEU A 146 -16.66 0.66 4.91
CA LEU A 146 -16.48 1.54 6.06
C LEU A 146 -17.10 2.93 5.87
N VAL A 147 -17.32 3.37 4.62
CA VAL A 147 -17.89 4.70 4.29
C VAL A 147 -19.20 5.00 5.05
N ASN A 148 -20.04 4.01 5.31
CA ASN A 148 -21.30 4.24 6.03
C ASN A 148 -21.11 4.48 7.54
N SER A 149 -20.01 4.00 8.11
CA SER A 149 -19.70 4.08 9.54
C SER A 149 -18.63 5.11 9.88
N ASP A 150 -17.88 5.58 8.89
CA ASP A 150 -16.72 6.44 9.05
C ASP A 150 -16.64 7.45 7.89
N GLU A 151 -16.86 8.72 8.20
CA GLU A 151 -16.79 9.80 7.21
C GLU A 151 -15.36 9.98 6.65
N ASP A 152 -14.33 9.65 7.42
CA ASP A 152 -12.93 9.73 6.98
C ASP A 152 -12.59 8.63 5.98
N ALA A 153 -13.33 7.51 5.99
CA ALA A 153 -13.11 6.41 5.04
C ALA A 153 -13.37 6.82 3.58
N VAL A 154 -14.26 7.79 3.32
CA VAL A 154 -14.44 8.35 1.98
C VAL A 154 -13.21 9.12 1.54
N VAL A 155 -12.62 9.91 2.44
CA VAL A 155 -11.41 10.68 2.14
C VAL A 155 -10.25 9.74 1.85
N GLU A 156 -10.09 8.69 2.65
CA GLU A 156 -9.07 7.66 2.42
C GLU A 156 -9.32 6.92 1.10
N LEU A 157 -10.55 6.50 0.81
CA LEU A 157 -10.93 5.86 -0.45
C LEU A 157 -10.56 6.71 -1.67
N ILE A 158 -10.87 8.01 -1.64
CA ILE A 158 -10.55 8.93 -2.75
C ILE A 158 -9.04 9.14 -2.86
N GLY A 159 -8.32 9.27 -1.74
CA GLY A 159 -6.86 9.31 -1.72
C GLY A 159 -6.24 8.08 -2.37
N ARG A 160 -6.69 6.89 -1.98
CA ARG A 160 -6.24 5.60 -2.54
C ARG A 160 -6.46 5.51 -4.04
N LEU A 161 -7.66 5.88 -4.52
CA LEU A 161 -7.96 5.89 -5.95
C LEU A 161 -7.07 6.88 -6.71
N TYR A 162 -6.81 8.06 -6.13
CA TYR A 162 -5.94 9.05 -6.75
C TYR A 162 -4.49 8.59 -6.83
N ASP A 163 -3.96 7.99 -5.76
CA ASP A 163 -2.56 7.58 -5.71
C ASP A 163 -2.28 6.36 -6.61
N GLU A 164 -3.16 5.37 -6.64
CA GLU A 164 -2.96 4.17 -7.45
C GLU A 164 -3.30 4.38 -8.93
N TYR A 165 -4.25 5.28 -9.24
CA TYR A 165 -4.77 5.46 -10.60
C TYR A 165 -4.61 6.88 -11.16
N ARG A 166 -3.63 7.66 -10.66
CA ARG A 166 -3.37 9.06 -11.09
C ARG A 166 -3.42 9.24 -12.60
N ASP A 167 -2.62 8.45 -13.33
CA ASP A 167 -2.51 8.56 -14.79
C ASP A 167 -3.84 8.28 -15.52
N ALA A 168 -4.66 7.37 -14.97
CA ALA A 168 -5.98 7.07 -15.51
C ALA A 168 -6.99 8.19 -15.22
N LEU A 169 -6.89 8.80 -14.03
CA LEU A 169 -7.76 9.89 -13.61
C LEU A 169 -7.50 11.17 -14.40
N GLU A 170 -6.27 11.41 -14.85
CA GLU A 170 -5.92 12.57 -15.70
C GLU A 170 -6.65 12.58 -17.05
N VAL A 171 -7.06 11.42 -17.55
CA VAL A 171 -7.80 11.30 -18.83
C VAL A 171 -9.32 11.22 -18.65
N LEU A 172 -9.81 11.22 -17.41
CA LEU A 172 -11.22 11.21 -17.07
C LEU A 172 -11.77 12.64 -16.88
N PRO A 173 -13.10 12.85 -16.90
CA PRO A 173 -13.70 14.13 -16.51
C PRO A 173 -13.24 14.55 -15.11
N ARG A 174 -12.87 15.83 -14.95
CA ARG A 174 -12.26 16.36 -13.70
C ARG A 174 -13.12 16.18 -12.44
N ASN A 175 -14.43 16.08 -12.61
CA ASN A 175 -15.39 15.91 -11.52
C ASN A 175 -15.69 14.44 -11.20
N ILE A 176 -15.07 13.46 -11.87
CA ILE A 176 -15.44 12.05 -11.71
C ILE A 176 -15.23 11.54 -10.28
N LEU A 177 -14.14 11.95 -9.60
CA LEU A 177 -13.90 11.56 -8.21
C LEU A 177 -14.90 12.17 -7.25
N ALA A 178 -15.33 13.42 -7.48
CA ALA A 178 -16.35 14.07 -6.66
C ALA A 178 -17.73 13.43 -6.86
N LEU A 179 -18.08 13.07 -8.10
CA LEU A 179 -19.31 12.33 -8.37
C LEU A 179 -19.26 10.93 -7.75
N TYR A 180 -18.12 10.26 -7.87
CA TYR A 180 -17.88 8.95 -7.26
C TYR A 180 -17.98 9.02 -5.74
N SER A 181 -17.38 10.01 -5.07
CA SER A 181 -17.46 10.15 -3.62
C SER A 181 -18.91 10.32 -3.15
N ILE A 182 -19.69 11.20 -3.80
CA ILE A 182 -21.12 11.40 -3.48
C ILE A 182 -21.91 10.12 -3.71
N ALA A 183 -21.70 9.46 -4.86
CA ALA A 183 -22.41 8.24 -5.22
C ALA A 183 -22.13 7.10 -4.24
N VAL A 184 -20.87 6.90 -3.87
CA VAL A 184 -20.46 5.86 -2.91
C VAL A 184 -20.98 6.18 -1.52
N SER A 185 -20.87 7.42 -1.03
CA SER A 185 -21.46 7.79 0.27
C SER A 185 -22.95 7.50 0.33
N HIS A 186 -23.69 7.90 -0.72
CA HIS A 186 -25.12 7.62 -0.79
C HIS A 186 -25.43 6.11 -0.85
N LEU A 187 -24.73 5.37 -1.72
CA LEU A 187 -24.96 3.94 -1.87
C LEU A 187 -24.53 3.14 -0.65
N SER A 188 -23.43 3.47 0.02
CA SER A 188 -22.98 2.75 1.22
C SER A 188 -24.01 2.84 2.35
N SER A 189 -24.83 3.91 2.42
CA SER A 189 -25.92 4.03 3.39
C SER A 189 -27.22 3.33 2.97
N HIS A 190 -27.50 3.21 1.67
CA HIS A 190 -28.82 2.74 1.17
C HIS A 190 -28.78 1.37 0.48
N ASN A 191 -27.66 1.04 -0.17
CA ASN A 191 -27.43 -0.19 -0.90
C ASN A 191 -25.92 -0.52 -0.99
N PRO A 192 -25.32 -1.06 0.11
CA PRO A 192 -23.88 -1.32 0.19
C PRO A 192 -23.36 -2.24 -0.92
N GLU A 193 -24.16 -3.24 -1.33
CA GLU A 193 -23.77 -4.16 -2.40
C GLU A 193 -23.66 -3.46 -3.75
N LYS A 194 -24.55 -2.48 -4.02
CA LYS A 194 -24.41 -1.63 -5.21
C LYS A 194 -23.22 -0.68 -5.12
N ALA A 195 -22.85 -0.21 -3.92
CA ALA A 195 -21.64 0.59 -3.72
C ALA A 195 -20.37 -0.21 -4.08
N LYS A 196 -20.32 -1.47 -3.65
CA LYS A 196 -19.23 -2.41 -4.00
C LYS A 196 -19.15 -2.68 -5.49
N ASP A 197 -20.28 -3.03 -6.13
CA ASP A 197 -20.34 -3.29 -7.57
C ASP A 197 -19.88 -2.07 -8.39
N LEU A 198 -20.40 -0.88 -8.06
CA LEU A 198 -19.98 0.37 -8.69
C LEU A 198 -18.48 0.59 -8.55
N THR A 199 -17.95 0.39 -7.35
CA THR A 199 -16.52 0.56 -7.07
C THR A 199 -15.68 -0.44 -7.83
N GLN A 200 -16.05 -1.72 -7.85
CA GLN A 200 -15.33 -2.74 -8.58
C GLN A 200 -15.26 -2.41 -10.09
N ARG A 201 -16.40 -2.04 -10.70
CA ARG A 201 -16.45 -1.62 -12.11
C ARG A 201 -15.62 -0.38 -12.38
N PHE A 202 -15.59 0.56 -11.43
CA PHE A 202 -14.78 1.78 -11.55
C PHE A 202 -13.28 1.49 -11.45
N VAL A 203 -12.85 0.69 -10.48
CA VAL A 203 -11.45 0.24 -10.32
C VAL A 203 -10.98 -0.53 -11.56
N GLU A 204 -11.79 -1.45 -12.09
CA GLU A 204 -11.46 -2.17 -13.33
C GLU A 204 -11.26 -1.22 -14.52
N LEU A 205 -12.12 -0.21 -14.66
CA LEU A 205 -11.95 0.82 -15.70
C LEU A 205 -10.63 1.57 -15.52
N LEU A 206 -10.32 2.00 -14.29
CA LEU A 206 -9.09 2.72 -13.98
C LEU A 206 -7.85 1.88 -14.26
N LYS A 207 -7.86 0.58 -13.95
CA LYS A 207 -6.78 -0.37 -14.30
C LYS A 207 -6.54 -0.45 -15.79
N GLU A 208 -7.60 -0.56 -16.58
CA GLU A 208 -7.49 -0.65 -18.04
C GLU A 208 -6.99 0.65 -18.65
N LEU A 209 -7.46 1.80 -18.15
CA LEU A 209 -7.00 3.12 -18.55
C LEU A 209 -5.53 3.32 -18.19
N SER A 210 -5.12 3.01 -16.96
CA SER A 210 -3.72 3.12 -16.52
C SER A 210 -2.80 2.26 -17.40
N LYS A 211 -3.18 1.00 -17.68
CA LYS A 211 -2.44 0.14 -18.61
C LYS A 211 -2.35 0.72 -20.02
N TYR A 212 -3.41 1.38 -20.49
CA TYR A 212 -3.44 1.99 -21.82
C TYR A 212 -2.56 3.24 -21.90
N VAL A 213 -2.66 4.16 -20.92
CA VAL A 213 -1.88 5.39 -20.83
C VAL A 213 -0.39 5.06 -20.74
N ASN A 214 -0.02 4.11 -19.87
CA ASN A 214 1.37 3.70 -19.69
C ASN A 214 1.98 3.04 -20.93
N LYS A 215 1.18 2.36 -21.77
CA LYS A 215 1.66 1.75 -23.02
C LYS A 215 1.74 2.74 -24.19
N ASN A 216 1.00 3.84 -24.15
CA ASN A 216 0.84 4.74 -25.27
C ASN A 216 1.24 6.17 -24.87
N THR A 217 2.55 6.39 -24.72
CA THR A 217 3.15 7.70 -24.43
C THR A 217 2.89 8.76 -25.53
N LYS A 218 2.39 8.35 -26.70
CA LYS A 218 1.99 9.25 -27.79
C LYS A 218 0.49 9.17 -28.00
N ALA A 219 -0.17 10.32 -27.77
CA ALA A 219 -1.55 10.73 -28.06
C ALA A 219 -2.30 9.86 -29.09
N SER A 220 -2.63 8.63 -28.71
CA SER A 220 -3.61 7.82 -29.41
C SER A 220 -4.92 8.00 -28.65
N SER A 221 -6.00 8.24 -29.39
CA SER A 221 -7.31 8.44 -28.79
C SER A 221 -7.71 7.20 -28.00
N ILE A 222 -8.21 7.38 -26.77
CA ILE A 222 -8.70 6.30 -25.90
C ILE A 222 -9.57 5.33 -26.71
N PRO A 223 -9.37 4.00 -26.62
CA PRO A 223 -10.11 3.01 -27.41
C PRO A 223 -11.63 3.19 -27.27
N PRO A 224 -12.43 2.98 -28.34
CA PRO A 224 -13.88 3.12 -28.28
C PRO A 224 -14.55 2.34 -27.14
N VAL A 225 -14.05 1.14 -26.85
CA VAL A 225 -14.54 0.29 -25.76
C VAL A 225 -14.37 0.96 -24.40
N LEU A 226 -13.19 1.53 -24.11
CA LEU A 226 -12.93 2.25 -22.87
C LEU A 226 -13.74 3.53 -22.80
N ARG A 227 -13.87 4.28 -23.90
CA ARG A 227 -14.72 5.48 -23.95
C ARG A 227 -16.19 5.19 -23.63
N HIS A 228 -16.71 4.07 -24.14
CA HIS A 228 -18.09 3.67 -23.85
C HIS A 228 -18.29 3.33 -22.38
N ARG A 229 -17.36 2.56 -21.78
CA ARG A 229 -17.38 2.24 -20.34
C ARG A 229 -17.24 3.50 -19.47
N MET A 230 -16.32 4.40 -19.81
CA MET A 230 -16.16 5.69 -19.14
C MET A 230 -17.47 6.46 -19.12
N LYS A 231 -18.12 6.58 -20.29
CA LYS A 231 -19.40 7.26 -20.42
C LYS A 231 -20.48 6.60 -19.55
N ALA A 232 -20.59 5.27 -19.60
CA ALA A 232 -21.59 4.53 -18.82
C ALA A 232 -21.42 4.74 -17.31
N ILE A 233 -20.18 4.60 -16.79
CA ILE A 233 -19.91 4.86 -15.37
C ILE A 233 -20.19 6.32 -15.02
N TYR A 234 -19.76 7.26 -15.86
CA TYR A 234 -19.97 8.69 -15.59
C TYR A 234 -21.46 9.07 -15.55
N GLU A 235 -22.28 8.54 -16.46
CA GLU A 235 -23.73 8.75 -16.47
C GLU A 235 -24.41 8.12 -15.23
N GLU A 236 -23.99 6.92 -14.84
CA GLU A 236 -24.48 6.27 -13.62
C GLU A 236 -24.12 7.06 -12.35
N LEU A 237 -22.89 7.57 -12.27
CA LEU A 237 -22.44 8.41 -11.16
C LEU A 237 -23.26 9.69 -11.04
N ILE A 238 -23.59 10.35 -12.17
CA ILE A 238 -24.45 11.53 -12.17
C ILE A 238 -25.84 11.19 -11.65
N ASP A 239 -26.46 10.10 -12.13
CA ASP A 239 -27.81 9.70 -11.73
C ASP A 239 -27.88 9.40 -10.22
N ILE A 240 -26.89 8.68 -9.68
CA ILE A 240 -26.82 8.39 -8.24
C ILE A 240 -26.57 9.66 -7.44
N ALA A 241 -25.61 10.50 -7.87
CA ALA A 241 -25.29 11.73 -7.16
C ALA A 241 -26.45 12.73 -7.16
N ALA A 242 -27.24 12.79 -8.24
CA ALA A 242 -28.45 13.62 -8.30
C ALA A 242 -29.48 13.18 -7.25
N ARG A 243 -29.75 11.87 -7.14
CA ARG A 243 -30.66 11.32 -6.12
C ARG A 243 -30.17 11.58 -4.70
N ALA A 244 -28.87 11.50 -4.47
CA ALA A 244 -28.27 11.78 -3.18
C ALA A 244 -28.49 13.22 -2.71
N VAL A 245 -28.56 14.18 -3.63
CA VAL A 245 -28.79 15.60 -3.34
C VAL A 245 -30.28 15.91 -3.14
N GLU A 246 -31.18 15.13 -3.76
CA GLU A 246 -32.63 15.33 -3.67
C GLU A 246 -33.24 14.85 -2.33
N GLY A 247 -32.54 13.99 -1.58
CA GLY A 247 -32.95 13.49 -0.25
C GLY A 247 -33.62 12.13 -0.30
#